data_AF-A0A2J6N148-F1
#
_entry.id   AF-A0A2J6N148-F1
#
_cell.length_a   1.000
_cell.length_b   1.000
_cell.length_c   1.000
_cell.angle_alpha   90.00
_cell.angle_beta   90.00
_cell.angle_gamma   90.00
#
_symmetry.space_group_name_H-M   'P 1'
#
loop_
_entity.id
_entity.type
_entity.pdbx_description
1 polymer ?
#
loop_
_entity_poly.entity_id
_entity_poly.type
_entity_poly.pdbx_seq_one_letter_code
_entity_poly.pdbx_strand_id
1 'polypeptide(L)'
;MSVSDILDGKLTEKEVEVKGWLLTKRSSGGVQFLVVRDGTGMMQATVHKDEVSEKVFEDADKLTQESSLIIRGTVKEDKRAPGGYEIRVKDLQIVHLAEREYPLAKKEHGIDFLMGFRQLWIRSPRQFAILKIRAEVVKACRDFLDENGFTLTDSPIL
;
A
#
# COMPACT_ATOMS: atom_id res chain seq x y z
N MET A 1 -11.09 3.21 -7.09
CA MET A 1 -11.33 2.28 -5.99
C MET A 1 -10.01 2.11 -5.27
N SER A 2 -10.00 2.31 -3.95
CA SER A 2 -8.79 2.25 -3.15
C SER A 2 -8.80 1.08 -2.18
N VAL A 3 -7.65 0.78 -1.59
CA VAL A 3 -7.53 -0.21 -0.50
C VAL A 3 -8.38 0.20 0.70
N SER A 4 -8.47 1.50 1.02
CA SER A 4 -9.34 1.96 2.11
C SER A 4 -10.82 1.62 1.86
N ASP A 5 -11.31 1.73 0.63
CA ASP A 5 -12.71 1.39 0.31
C ASP A 5 -13.00 -0.10 0.57
N ILE A 6 -12.00 -0.97 0.34
CA ILE A 6 -12.11 -2.42 0.58
C ILE A 6 -12.14 -2.70 2.08
N LEU A 7 -11.23 -2.07 2.83
CA LEU A 7 -11.12 -2.26 4.28
C LEU A 7 -12.34 -1.71 5.04
N ASP A 8 -13.06 -0.74 4.48
CA ASP A 8 -14.35 -0.27 4.99
C ASP A 8 -15.51 -1.29 4.78
N GLY A 9 -15.26 -2.44 4.15
CA GLY A 9 -16.26 -3.48 3.90
C GLY A 9 -17.27 -3.16 2.78
N LYS A 10 -17.06 -2.08 2.02
CA LYS A 10 -18.00 -1.63 0.97
C LYS A 10 -18.02 -2.54 -0.27
N LEU A 11 -17.05 -3.45 -0.36
CA LEU A 11 -16.69 -4.18 -1.58
C LEU A 11 -16.61 -5.70 -1.39
N THR A 12 -17.10 -6.23 -0.27
CA THR A 12 -17.12 -7.68 0.01
C THR A 12 -17.77 -8.46 -1.13
N GLU A 13 -17.14 -9.57 -1.56
CA GLU A 13 -17.55 -10.43 -2.67
C GLU A 13 -17.53 -9.78 -4.07
N LYS A 14 -17.07 -8.52 -4.21
CA LYS A 14 -16.98 -7.86 -5.51
C LYS A 14 -15.63 -8.10 -6.18
N GLU A 15 -15.63 -8.04 -7.51
CA GLU A 15 -14.39 -7.94 -8.28
C GLU A 15 -13.84 -6.52 -8.21
N VAL A 16 -12.53 -6.42 -7.97
CA VAL A 16 -11.83 -5.16 -7.77
C VAL A 16 -10.52 -5.16 -8.54
N GLU A 17 -10.06 -3.96 -8.89
CA GLU A 17 -8.73 -3.71 -9.44
C GLU A 17 -7.97 -2.80 -8.48
N VAL A 18 -6.81 -3.25 -8.00
CA VAL A 18 -5.91 -2.47 -7.14
C VAL A 18 -4.60 -2.23 -7.87
N LYS A 19 -4.22 -0.95 -7.96
CA LYS A 19 -2.93 -0.52 -8.51
C LYS A 19 -2.06 -0.05 -7.37
N GLY A 20 -0.85 -0.58 -7.26
CA GLY A 20 -0.03 -0.27 -6.10
C GLY A 20 1.37 -0.88 -6.16
N TRP A 21 1.96 -1.01 -4.98
CA TRP A 21 3.31 -1.51 -4.80
C TRP A 21 3.33 -2.70 -3.85
N LEU A 22 4.18 -3.68 -4.14
CA LEU A 22 4.41 -4.80 -3.25
C LEU A 22 5.21 -4.32 -2.03
N LEU A 23 4.64 -4.43 -0.83
CA LEU A 23 5.33 -4.15 0.42
C LEU A 23 6.16 -5.36 0.87
N THR A 24 5.54 -6.54 0.87
CA THR A 24 6.23 -7.80 1.17
C THR A 24 5.50 -8.97 0.55
N LYS A 25 6.23 -10.06 0.28
CA LYS A 25 5.64 -11.34 -0.12
C LYS A 25 6.21 -12.49 0.71
N ARG A 26 5.45 -13.57 0.77
CA ARG A 26 5.90 -14.89 1.23
C ARG A 26 5.17 -15.97 0.44
N SER A 27 5.76 -17.15 0.36
CA SER A 27 5.18 -18.31 -0.33
C SER A 27 5.06 -19.48 0.64
N SER A 28 3.98 -20.24 0.56
CA SER A 28 3.77 -21.46 1.34
C SER A 28 3.00 -22.47 0.51
N GLY A 29 3.65 -23.58 0.15
CA GLY A 29 3.08 -24.58 -0.75
C GLY A 29 2.65 -23.96 -2.09
N GLY A 30 1.40 -24.18 -2.50
CA GLY A 30 0.81 -23.65 -3.72
C GLY A 30 0.22 -22.23 -3.59
N VAL A 31 0.52 -21.51 -2.51
CA VAL A 31 -0.07 -20.18 -2.24
C VAL A 31 1.02 -19.13 -2.05
N GLN A 32 0.86 -17.99 -2.73
CA GLN A 32 1.68 -16.80 -2.52
C GLN A 32 0.85 -15.70 -1.85
N PHE A 33 1.38 -15.14 -0.77
CA PHE A 33 0.77 -14.06 -0.02
C PHE A 33 1.52 -12.78 -0.35
N LEU A 34 0.83 -11.84 -0.99
CA LEU A 34 1.33 -10.53 -1.34
C LEU A 34 0.70 -9.51 -0.39
N VAL A 35 1.49 -8.63 0.21
CA VAL A 35 0.99 -7.44 0.90
C VAL A 35 1.22 -6.26 -0.02
N VAL A 36 0.15 -5.61 -0.46
CA VAL A 36 0.18 -4.50 -1.41
C VAL A 36 -0.32 -3.21 -0.77
N ARG A 37 0.25 -2.09 -1.19
CA ARG A 37 -0.15 -0.73 -0.78
C ARG A 37 -0.49 0.12 -1.99
N ASP A 38 -1.49 0.97 -1.89
CA ASP A 38 -1.91 1.90 -2.96
C ASP A 38 -1.76 3.39 -2.57
N GLY A 39 -1.35 3.67 -1.32
CA GLY A 39 -1.27 5.02 -0.77
C GLY A 39 -2.49 5.46 0.05
N THR A 40 -3.53 4.64 0.13
CA THR A 40 -4.65 4.83 1.08
C THR A 40 -4.54 3.87 2.25
N GLY A 41 -4.08 2.65 1.99
CA GLY A 41 -3.85 1.61 2.98
C GLY A 41 -2.92 0.50 2.47
N MET A 42 -2.92 -0.62 3.18
CA MET A 42 -2.24 -1.85 2.78
C MET A 42 -3.19 -3.04 2.98
N MET A 43 -3.09 -4.04 2.13
CA MET A 43 -3.93 -5.24 2.23
C MET A 43 -3.22 -6.49 1.73
N GLN A 44 -3.73 -7.64 2.14
CA GLN A 44 -3.28 -8.93 1.63
C GLN A 44 -3.98 -9.27 0.31
N ALA A 45 -3.22 -9.86 -0.60
CA ALA A 45 -3.71 -10.50 -1.81
C ALA A 45 -3.09 -11.90 -1.91
N THR A 46 -3.92 -12.92 -2.09
CA THR A 46 -3.51 -14.32 -2.16
C THR A 46 -3.59 -14.84 -3.58
N VAL A 47 -2.49 -15.39 -4.09
CA VAL A 47 -2.40 -16.04 -5.39
C VAL A 47 -2.35 -17.54 -5.18
N HIS A 48 -3.35 -18.26 -5.68
CA HIS A 48 -3.47 -19.71 -5.55
C HIS A 48 -3.15 -20.37 -6.88
N LYS A 49 -2.16 -21.27 -6.89
CA LYS A 49 -1.63 -21.88 -8.12
C LYS A 49 -2.71 -22.58 -8.97
N ASP A 50 -3.72 -23.14 -8.33
CA ASP A 50 -4.83 -23.88 -8.93
C ASP A 50 -5.99 -22.98 -9.42
N GLU A 51 -5.96 -21.69 -9.09
CA GLU A 51 -7.02 -20.73 -9.44
C GLU A 51 -6.59 -19.67 -10.45
N VAL A 52 -5.29 -19.60 -10.78
CA VAL A 52 -4.74 -18.65 -11.74
C VAL A 52 -3.95 -19.35 -12.84
N SER A 53 -3.67 -18.65 -13.94
CA SER A 53 -2.76 -19.17 -14.96
C SER A 53 -1.33 -19.31 -14.42
N GLU A 54 -0.56 -20.25 -15.00
CA GLU A 54 0.86 -20.45 -14.66
C GLU A 54 1.65 -19.14 -14.76
N LYS A 55 1.40 -18.35 -15.81
CA LYS A 55 2.01 -17.02 -15.99
C LYS A 55 1.74 -16.08 -14.81
N VAL A 56 0.51 -16.02 -14.31
CA VAL A 56 0.16 -15.14 -13.17
C VAL A 56 0.90 -15.58 -11.90
N PHE A 57 0.99 -16.88 -11.66
CA PHE A 57 1.70 -17.43 -10.51
C PHE A 57 3.23 -17.18 -10.59
N GLU A 58 3.82 -17.34 -11.78
CA GLU A 58 5.22 -17.01 -12.03
C GLU A 58 5.51 -15.51 -11.92
N ASP A 59 4.63 -14.66 -12.45
CA ASP A 59 4.79 -13.21 -12.38
C ASP A 59 4.74 -12.72 -10.92
N ALA A 60 3.83 -13.27 -10.10
CA ALA A 60 3.83 -13.04 -8.67
C ALA A 60 5.12 -13.53 -7.97
N ASP A 61 5.73 -14.61 -8.45
CA ASP A 61 7.03 -15.10 -7.94
C ASP A 61 8.21 -14.20 -8.32
N LYS A 62 8.13 -13.45 -9.42
CA LYS A 62 9.18 -12.51 -9.85
C LYS A 62 9.19 -11.21 -9.03
N LEU A 63 8.05 -10.81 -8.45
CA LEU A 63 7.93 -9.51 -7.77
C LEU A 63 8.95 -9.33 -6.65
N THR A 64 9.61 -8.18 -6.62
CA THR A 64 10.50 -7.73 -5.55
C THR A 64 9.81 -6.66 -4.71
N GLN A 65 10.33 -6.39 -3.50
CA GLN A 65 9.83 -5.28 -2.67
C GLN A 65 9.84 -3.97 -3.45
N GLU A 66 8.76 -3.20 -3.35
CA GLU A 66 8.49 -1.96 -4.10
C GLU A 66 8.30 -2.12 -5.61
N SER A 67 8.16 -3.35 -6.13
CA SER A 67 7.65 -3.54 -7.50
C SER A 67 6.24 -2.94 -7.62
N SER A 68 5.94 -2.28 -8.74
CA SER A 68 4.60 -1.78 -9.03
C SER A 68 3.80 -2.80 -9.82
N LEU A 69 2.53 -2.94 -9.47
CA LEU A 69 1.67 -3.97 -10.02
C LEU A 69 0.21 -3.54 -10.05
N ILE A 70 -0.56 -4.25 -10.86
CA ILE A 70 -2.02 -4.19 -10.90
C ILE A 70 -2.52 -5.60 -10.54
N ILE A 71 -3.37 -5.69 -9.53
CA ILE A 71 -4.06 -6.93 -9.13
C ILE A 71 -5.52 -6.80 -9.49
N ARG A 72 -6.08 -7.84 -10.09
CA ARG A 72 -7.52 -8.03 -10.24
C ARG A 72 -7.95 -9.30 -9.53
N GLY A 73 -9.05 -9.22 -8.80
CA GLY A 73 -9.51 -10.36 -8.02
C GLY A 73 -10.79 -10.07 -7.26
N THR A 74 -11.22 -11.04 -6.45
CA THR A 74 -12.44 -10.93 -5.65
C THR A 74 -12.08 -10.62 -4.20
N VAL A 75 -12.76 -9.64 -3.60
CA VAL A 75 -12.60 -9.32 -2.18
C VAL A 75 -13.26 -10.41 -1.33
N LYS A 76 -12.52 -10.94 -0.36
CA LYS A 76 -12.99 -11.92 0.61
C LYS A 76 -12.78 -11.41 2.02
N GLU A 77 -13.73 -11.67 2.91
CA GLU A 77 -13.52 -11.50 4.34
C GLU A 77 -12.64 -12.65 4.86
N ASP A 78 -11.54 -12.31 5.53
CA ASP A 78 -10.71 -13.25 6.27
C ASP A 78 -10.18 -12.56 7.52
N LYS A 79 -10.68 -12.98 8.68
CA LYS A 79 -10.28 -12.43 9.99
C LYS A 79 -8.80 -12.62 10.31
N ARG A 80 -8.10 -13.50 9.59
CA ARG A 80 -6.65 -13.72 9.72
C ARG A 80 -5.85 -12.76 8.85
N ALA A 81 -6.46 -12.18 7.82
CA ALA A 81 -5.81 -11.20 6.96
C ALA A 81 -5.66 -9.86 7.70
N PRO A 82 -4.54 -9.14 7.52
CA PRO A 82 -4.39 -7.78 8.04
C PRO A 82 -5.52 -6.88 7.54
N GLY A 83 -6.32 -6.35 8.46
CA GLY A 83 -7.49 -5.52 8.14
C GLY A 83 -8.79 -6.30 7.90
N GLY A 84 -8.80 -7.63 8.09
CA GLY A 84 -10.01 -8.46 8.03
C GLY A 84 -10.48 -8.84 6.62
N TYR A 85 -9.79 -8.36 5.59
CA TYR A 85 -10.11 -8.63 4.19
C TYR A 85 -8.86 -8.98 3.38
N GLU A 86 -9.05 -9.75 2.33
CA GLU A 86 -8.02 -10.02 1.32
C GLU A 86 -8.59 -9.98 -0.09
N ILE A 87 -7.71 -9.88 -1.09
CA ILE A 87 -8.07 -10.11 -2.49
C ILE A 87 -7.65 -11.52 -2.88
N ARG A 88 -8.62 -12.32 -3.32
CA ARG A 88 -8.36 -13.56 -4.04
C ARG A 88 -8.01 -13.23 -5.48
N VAL A 89 -6.72 -13.33 -5.82
CA VAL A 89 -6.19 -12.87 -7.10
C VAL A 89 -6.67 -13.77 -8.23
N LYS A 90 -7.16 -13.16 -9.31
CA LYS A 90 -7.50 -13.82 -10.58
C LYS A 90 -6.50 -13.46 -11.68
N ASP A 91 -6.03 -12.22 -11.68
CA ASP A 91 -5.05 -11.70 -12.64
C ASP A 91 -4.07 -10.76 -11.94
N LEU A 92 -2.83 -10.76 -12.44
CA LEU A 92 -1.75 -9.91 -11.96
C LEU A 92 -0.93 -9.41 -13.14
N GLN A 93 -0.74 -8.10 -13.19
CA GLN A 93 0.12 -7.44 -14.14
C GLN A 93 1.26 -6.74 -13.39
N ILE A 94 2.49 -7.07 -13.75
CA ILE A 94 3.67 -6.31 -13.34
C ILE A 94 3.69 -5.03 -14.18
N VAL A 95 3.68 -3.87 -13.52
CA VAL A 95 3.88 -2.56 -14.17
C VAL A 95 5.37 -2.27 -14.25
N HIS A 96 6.10 -2.51 -13.15
CA HIS A 96 7.55 -2.37 -13.09
C HIS A 96 8.13 -3.28 -12.00
N LEU A 97 9.18 -4.03 -12.35
CA LEU A 97 9.98 -4.78 -11.38
C LEU A 97 10.98 -3.84 -10.70
N ALA A 98 10.87 -3.71 -9.38
CA ALA A 98 11.88 -2.97 -8.63
C ALA A 98 13.20 -3.75 -8.57
N GLU A 99 14.30 -3.02 -8.45
CA GLU A 99 15.61 -3.62 -8.23
C GLU A 99 15.62 -4.44 -6.93
N ARG A 100 16.38 -5.53 -6.91
CA ARG A 100 16.46 -6.42 -5.74
C ARG A 100 17.12 -5.74 -4.54
N GLU A 101 18.02 -4.80 -4.78
CA GLU A 101 18.78 -4.06 -3.76
C GLU A 101 18.00 -2.85 -3.24
N TYR A 102 16.78 -3.06 -2.74
CA TYR A 102 16.03 -1.99 -2.09
C TYR A 102 16.74 -1.59 -0.78
N PRO A 103 17.21 -0.33 -0.63
CA PRO A 103 18.11 0.07 0.47
C PRO A 103 17.42 0.06 1.85
N LEU A 104 16.08 0.06 1.88
CA LEU A 104 15.27 0.03 3.10
C LEU A 104 14.60 -1.34 3.29
N ALA A 105 15.27 -2.42 2.88
CA ALA A 105 14.81 -3.79 3.09
C ALA A 105 14.65 -4.12 4.59
N LYS A 106 14.21 -5.35 4.91
CA LYS A 106 13.79 -5.80 6.26
C LYS A 106 14.92 -5.92 7.31
N LYS A 107 15.81 -4.94 7.41
CA LYS A 107 16.74 -4.76 8.52
C LYS A 107 16.37 -3.48 9.24
N GLU A 108 16.65 -3.43 10.54
CA GLU A 108 16.53 -2.16 11.26
C GLU A 108 17.66 -1.23 10.81
N HIS A 109 17.30 0.01 10.53
CA HIS A 109 18.21 1.06 10.14
C HIS A 109 18.07 2.23 11.11
N GLY A 110 19.20 2.88 11.43
CA GLY A 110 19.21 4.12 12.21
C GLY A 110 18.51 5.27 11.46
N ILE A 111 18.05 6.27 12.21
CA ILE A 111 17.31 7.42 11.65
C ILE A 111 18.16 8.18 10.62
N ASP A 112 19.46 8.37 10.87
CA ASP A 112 20.35 9.09 9.95
C ASP A 112 20.44 8.42 8.58
N PHE A 113 20.55 7.08 8.56
CA PHE A 113 20.50 6.31 7.32
C PHE A 113 19.15 6.46 6.61
N LEU A 114 18.05 6.34 7.36
CA LEU A 114 16.70 6.45 6.83
C LEU A 114 16.40 7.85 6.25
N MET A 115 16.98 8.90 6.84
CA MET A 115 16.88 10.27 6.34
C MET A 115 17.64 10.45 5.02
N GLY A 116 18.78 9.78 4.83
CA GLY A 116 19.48 9.76 3.54
C GLY A 116 18.65 9.18 2.39
N PHE A 117 17.66 8.32 2.72
CA PHE A 117 16.70 7.75 1.76
C PHE A 117 15.27 8.23 2.03
N ARG A 118 15.10 9.47 2.51
CA ARG A 118 13.78 9.98 2.92
C ARG A 118 12.70 9.82 1.85
N GLN A 119 13.05 10.04 0.58
CA GLN A 119 12.19 9.89 -0.61
C GLN A 119 11.60 8.48 -0.77
N LEU A 120 12.27 7.46 -0.25
CA LEU A 120 11.76 6.09 -0.17
C LEU A 120 11.08 5.84 1.17
N TRP A 121 11.70 6.31 2.26
CA TRP A 121 11.23 6.03 3.62
C TRP A 121 9.85 6.61 3.95
N ILE A 122 9.45 7.72 3.32
CA ILE A 122 8.09 8.29 3.44
C ILE A 122 6.98 7.29 3.11
N ARG A 123 7.30 6.24 2.34
CA ARG A 123 6.37 5.18 1.91
C ARG A 123 6.16 4.09 2.97
N SER A 124 6.99 4.07 4.01
CA SER A 124 6.86 3.10 5.11
C SER A 124 5.60 3.38 5.94
N PRO A 125 4.94 2.35 6.52
CA PRO A 125 3.67 2.53 7.22
C PRO A 125 3.69 3.60 8.31
N ARG A 126 4.75 3.62 9.14
CA ARG A 126 4.90 4.61 10.21
C ARG A 126 5.04 6.03 9.67
N GLN A 127 5.86 6.23 8.64
CA GLN A 127 6.08 7.56 8.06
C GLN A 127 4.84 8.07 7.34
N PHE A 128 4.16 7.20 6.62
CA PHE A 128 2.89 7.49 5.99
C PHE A 128 1.82 7.92 7.02
N ALA A 129 1.71 7.21 8.15
CA ALA A 129 0.78 7.57 9.23
C ALA A 129 1.11 8.95 9.83
N ILE A 130 2.39 9.24 10.09
CA ILE A 130 2.83 10.55 10.60
C ILE A 130 2.46 11.68 9.63
N LEU A 131 2.67 11.47 8.33
CA LEU A 131 2.35 12.47 7.32
C LEU A 131 0.84 12.71 7.19
N LYS A 132 0.01 11.66 7.32
CA LYS A 132 -1.45 11.80 7.41
C LYS A 132 -1.88 12.62 8.62
N ILE A 133 -1.33 12.34 9.80
CA ILE A 133 -1.61 13.10 11.02
C ILE A 133 -1.19 14.56 10.83
N ARG A 134 0.01 14.82 10.28
CA ARG A 134 0.46 16.18 10.00
C ARG A 134 -0.51 16.92 9.08
N ALA A 135 -0.98 16.27 8.01
CA ALA A 135 -1.95 16.86 7.09
C ALA A 135 -3.27 17.21 7.81
N GLU A 136 -3.77 16.30 8.66
CA GLU A 136 -4.99 16.51 9.42
C GLU A 136 -4.86 17.66 10.42
N VAL A 137 -3.74 17.75 11.14
CA VAL A 137 -3.46 18.86 12.07
C VAL A 137 -3.45 20.20 11.32
N VAL A 138 -2.77 20.27 10.17
CA VAL A 138 -2.74 21.50 9.36
C VAL A 138 -4.13 21.87 8.87
N LYS A 139 -4.93 20.89 8.45
CA LYS A 139 -6.33 21.11 8.04
C LYS A 139 -7.16 21.65 9.21
N ALA A 140 -7.14 20.98 10.36
CA ALA A 140 -7.90 21.38 11.53
C ALA A 140 -7.54 22.79 12.03
N CYS A 141 -6.26 23.17 11.99
CA CYS A 141 -5.84 24.54 12.30
C CYS A 141 -6.44 25.57 11.33
N ARG A 142 -6.49 25.26 10.03
CA ARG A 142 -7.09 26.15 9.02
C ARG A 142 -8.59 26.25 9.18
N ASP A 143 -9.26 25.11 9.30
CA ASP A 143 -10.72 25.05 9.51
C ASP A 143 -11.12 25.89 10.73
N PHE A 144 -10.40 25.78 11.85
CA PHE A 144 -10.63 26.60 13.03
C PHE A 144 -10.50 28.11 12.76
N LEU A 145 -9.47 28.53 12.03
CA LEU A 145 -9.27 29.95 11.71
C LEU A 145 -10.37 30.47 10.78
N ASP A 146 -10.73 29.70 9.75
CA ASP A 146 -11.77 30.04 8.78
C ASP A 146 -13.14 30.15 9.48
N GLU A 147 -13.47 29.21 10.36
CA GLU A 147 -14.72 29.22 11.15
C GLU A 147 -14.82 30.41 12.12
N ASN A 148 -13.68 31.02 12.48
CA ASN A 148 -13.61 32.19 13.36
C ASN A 148 -13.41 33.51 12.60
N GLY A 149 -13.56 33.51 11.27
CA GLY A 149 -13.53 34.72 10.44
C GLY A 149 -12.13 35.29 10.20
N PHE A 150 -11.08 34.51 10.41
CA PHE A 150 -9.72 34.89 10.01
C PHE A 150 -9.56 34.74 8.49
N THR A 151 -8.71 35.57 7.89
CA THR A 151 -8.35 35.49 6.47
C THR A 151 -6.91 35.03 6.32
N LEU A 152 -6.70 33.91 5.61
CA LEU A 152 -5.35 33.45 5.27
C LEU A 152 -4.60 34.53 4.47
N THR A 153 -3.40 34.91 4.94
CA THR A 153 -2.51 35.85 4.26
C THR A 153 -1.09 35.29 4.29
N ASP A 154 -0.52 34.98 3.12
CA ASP A 154 0.84 34.45 3.00
C ASP A 154 1.86 35.59 2.98
N SER A 155 2.81 35.60 3.92
CA SER A 155 3.89 36.58 3.97
C SER A 155 5.03 36.22 3.00
N PRO A 156 5.80 37.20 2.48
CA PRO A 156 6.98 36.93 1.68
C PRO A 156 7.99 36.01 2.39
N ILE A 157 8.62 35.11 1.63
CA ILE A 157 9.77 34.28 2.05
C ILE A 157 10.99 34.76 1.27
N LEU A 158 12.13 34.98 1.95
CA LEU A 158 13.40 35.41 1.38
C LEU A 158 14.24 34.23 0.89
#